data_AF-Q8W1P2-F1
#
_entry.id   AF-Q8W1P2-F1
#
_cell.length_a   1.000
_cell.length_b   1.000
_cell.length_c   1.000
_cell.angle_alpha   90.00
_cell.angle_beta   90.00
_cell.angle_gamma   90.00
#
_symmetry.space_group_name_H-M   'P 1'
#
loop_
_entity.id
_entity.type
_entity.pdbx_description
1 polymer ?
#
loop_
_entity_poly.entity_id
_entity_poly.type
_entity_poly.pdbx_seq_one_letter_code
_entity_poly.pdbx_strand_id
1 'polypeptide(L)'
;IDEKWFYMTKENNNYYLLPDEPRPFRTVHNKNNIGKVMFLTAVAKPRYNEVGEVTFDGKIGTWAFVQETRAQKNSKNRDKGTLELKPVKVTRDVMREYLCQKVIPAIQERWPAEDVGRTIYIQQDNA
;
A
#
# COMPACT_ATOMS: atom_id res chain seq x y z
N ILE A 1 11.45 -5.83 3.28
CA ILE A 1 10.34 -5.05 2.70
C ILE A 1 9.77 -5.82 1.54
N ASP A 2 8.53 -5.56 1.15
CA ASP A 2 7.83 -6.35 0.13
C ASP A 2 6.76 -5.51 -0.57
N GLU A 3 6.51 -5.81 -1.84
CA GLU A 3 5.46 -5.20 -2.65
C GLU A 3 4.24 -6.12 -2.78
N LYS A 4 3.05 -5.54 -2.65
CA LYS A 4 1.80 -6.28 -2.81
C LYS A 4 0.76 -5.52 -3.60
N TRP A 5 0.13 -6.20 -4.57
CA TRP A 5 -1.04 -5.69 -5.26
C TRP A 5 -2.30 -5.84 -4.40
N PHE A 6 -3.04 -4.75 -4.26
CA PHE A 6 -4.37 -4.71 -3.67
C PHE A 6 -5.39 -4.34 -4.73
N TYR A 7 -6.49 -5.09 -4.76
CA TYR A 7 -7.60 -4.89 -5.68
C TYR A 7 -8.77 -4.28 -4.90
N MET A 8 -9.44 -3.29 -5.49
CA MET A 8 -10.57 -2.60 -4.86
C MET A 8 -11.75 -3.56 -4.58
N THR A 9 -11.91 -4.61 -5.39
CA THR A 9 -12.89 -5.68 -5.19
C THR A 9 -12.38 -6.95 -5.85
N LYS A 10 -12.88 -8.13 -5.44
CA LYS A 10 -12.56 -9.39 -6.12
C LYS A 10 -13.23 -9.42 -7.50
N GLU A 11 -12.69 -10.24 -8.41
CA GLU A 11 -13.30 -10.46 -9.73
C GLU A 11 -14.71 -11.04 -9.59
N ASN A 12 -14.82 -12.10 -8.78
CA ASN A 12 -16.07 -12.75 -8.40
C ASN A 12 -16.23 -12.68 -6.87
N ASN A 13 -17.41 -12.26 -6.43
CA ASN A 13 -17.80 -12.31 -5.03
C ASN A 13 -19.04 -13.21 -4.93
N ASN A 14 -18.96 -14.23 -4.08
CA ASN A 14 -20.12 -15.06 -3.74
C ASN A 14 -20.67 -14.56 -2.41
N TYR A 15 -21.98 -14.33 -2.37
CA TYR A 15 -22.69 -13.86 -1.19
C TYR A 15 -23.76 -14.88 -0.82
N TYR A 16 -23.84 -15.21 0.46
CA TYR A 16 -25.02 -15.85 1.02
C TYR A 16 -25.92 -14.73 1.54
N LEU A 17 -27.14 -14.67 1.02
CA LEU A 17 -28.13 -13.65 1.36
C LEU A 17 -29.33 -14.32 1.99
N LEU A 18 -29.93 -13.67 2.99
CA LEU A 18 -31.25 -14.05 3.45
C LEU A 18 -32.32 -13.72 2.38
N PRO A 19 -33.50 -14.37 2.40
CA PRO A 19 -34.53 -14.16 1.37
C PRO A 19 -34.93 -12.68 1.18
N ASP A 20 -34.93 -11.91 2.26
CA ASP A 20 -35.34 -10.49 2.27
C ASP A 20 -34.15 -9.52 2.16
N GLU A 21 -32.92 -10.02 2.04
CA GLU A 21 -31.74 -9.18 1.99
C GLU A 21 -31.51 -8.63 0.57
N PRO A 22 -31.30 -7.31 0.41
CA PRO A 22 -31.08 -6.72 -0.90
C PRO A 22 -29.77 -7.21 -1.50
N ARG A 23 -29.77 -7.40 -2.82
CA ARG A 23 -28.56 -7.79 -3.55
C ARG A 23 -27.43 -6.78 -3.33
N PRO A 24 -26.20 -7.25 -3.03
CA PRO A 24 -25.05 -6.38 -2.86
C PRO A 24 -24.81 -5.52 -4.10
N PHE A 25 -24.73 -4.21 -3.90
CA PHE A 25 -24.44 -3.29 -4.98
C PHE A 25 -22.94 -3.33 -5.32
N ARG A 26 -22.62 -3.57 -6.59
CA ARG A 26 -21.25 -3.51 -7.11
C ARG A 26 -21.12 -2.35 -8.10
N THR A 27 -20.28 -1.38 -7.77
CA THR A 27 -20.01 -0.21 -8.62
C THR A 27 -19.20 -0.56 -9.89
N VAL A 28 -18.35 -1.58 -9.82
CA VAL A 28 -17.49 -2.02 -10.94
C VAL A 28 -18.19 -3.13 -11.74
N HIS A 29 -18.56 -2.80 -12.97
CA HIS A 29 -19.32 -3.69 -13.85
C HIS A 29 -18.41 -4.61 -14.70
N ASN A 30 -17.20 -4.16 -15.02
CA ASN A 30 -16.23 -4.92 -15.84
C ASN A 30 -14.98 -5.22 -15.02
N LYS A 31 -14.53 -6.48 -15.02
CA LYS A 31 -13.32 -6.93 -14.32
C LYS A 31 -12.05 -6.17 -14.72
N ASN A 32 -11.95 -5.76 -15.99
CA ASN A 32 -10.79 -5.01 -16.50
C ASN A 32 -10.73 -3.59 -15.92
N ASN A 33 -11.84 -3.11 -15.35
CA ASN A 33 -11.93 -1.80 -14.71
C ASN A 33 -11.82 -1.88 -13.18
N ILE A 34 -11.50 -3.05 -12.62
CA ILE A 34 -11.20 -3.16 -11.18
C ILE A 34 -9.89 -2.40 -10.93
N GLY A 35 -10.01 -1.30 -10.18
CA GLY A 35 -8.85 -0.55 -9.70
C GLY A 35 -7.94 -1.45 -8.88
N LYS A 36 -6.64 -1.42 -9.20
CA LYS A 36 -5.59 -2.09 -8.45
C LYS A 36 -4.47 -1.12 -8.13
N VAL A 37 -3.91 -1.22 -6.94
CA VAL A 37 -2.82 -0.38 -6.45
C VAL A 37 -1.77 -1.30 -5.83
N MET A 38 -0.50 -1.09 -6.19
CA MET A 38 0.61 -1.77 -5.54
C MET A 38 1.03 -0.97 -4.32
N PHE A 39 1.35 -1.65 -3.23
CA PHE A 39 1.87 -1.04 -2.02
C PHE A 39 3.25 -1.61 -1.68
N LEU A 40 4.17 -0.75 -1.25
CA LEU A 40 5.42 -1.13 -0.61
C LEU A 40 5.20 -1.11 0.90
N THR A 41 5.51 -2.22 1.58
CA THR A 41 5.43 -2.29 3.04
C THR A 41 6.78 -2.64 3.64
N ALA A 42 7.14 -1.89 4.68
CA ALA A 42 8.32 -2.16 5.49
C ALA A 42 7.90 -2.60 6.89
N VAL A 43 8.39 -3.77 7.28
CA VAL A 43 8.22 -4.32 8.62
C VAL A 43 9.57 -4.85 9.12
N ALA A 44 9.72 -4.83 10.42
CA ALA A 44 10.84 -5.38 11.18
C ALA A 44 10.30 -6.33 12.25
N LYS A 45 11.21 -7.04 12.92
CA LYS A 45 10.86 -7.95 14.01
C LYS A 45 10.34 -7.14 15.22
N PRO A 46 9.14 -7.43 15.75
CA PRO A 46 8.67 -6.83 16.99
C PRO A 46 9.61 -7.15 18.15
N ARG A 47 9.72 -6.23 19.11
CA ARG A 47 10.55 -6.36 20.32
C ARG A 47 9.72 -6.14 21.56
N TYR A 48 10.11 -6.83 22.61
CA TYR A 48 9.39 -6.88 23.88
C TYR A 48 10.37 -6.61 25.02
N ASN A 49 9.89 -5.98 26.09
CA ASN A 49 10.63 -5.87 27.34
C ASN A 49 10.59 -7.19 28.13
N GLU A 50 11.29 -7.23 29.27
CA GLU A 50 11.35 -8.43 30.14
C GLU A 50 10.00 -8.84 30.72
N VAL A 51 9.04 -7.90 30.78
CA VAL A 51 7.67 -8.11 31.29
C VAL A 51 6.72 -8.59 30.18
N GLY A 52 7.19 -8.63 28.92
CA GLY A 52 6.40 -9.07 27.77
C GLY A 52 5.58 -7.97 27.09
N GLU A 53 5.81 -6.69 27.40
CA GLU A 53 5.18 -5.56 26.73
C GLU A 53 5.93 -5.19 25.45
N VAL A 54 5.19 -4.81 24.40
CA VAL A 54 5.77 -4.42 23.11
C VAL A 54 6.47 -3.06 23.24
N THR A 55 7.79 -3.04 23.10
CA THR A 55 8.59 -1.80 23.02
C THR A 55 8.75 -1.29 21.60
N PHE A 56 8.64 -2.20 20.62
CA PHE A 56 8.69 -1.89 19.20
C PHE A 56 7.81 -2.87 18.44
N ASP A 57 6.78 -2.38 17.77
CA ASP A 57 5.79 -3.24 17.10
C ASP A 57 6.25 -3.77 15.74
N GLY A 58 7.43 -3.34 15.26
CA GLY A 58 7.99 -3.75 13.98
C GLY A 58 7.31 -3.11 12.78
N LYS A 59 6.29 -2.25 12.93
CA LYS A 59 5.59 -1.64 11.81
C LYS A 59 6.28 -0.33 11.43
N ILE A 60 6.95 -0.32 10.28
CA ILE A 60 7.64 0.89 9.80
C ILE A 60 6.70 1.75 8.96
N GLY A 61 6.05 1.15 7.96
CA GLY A 61 5.14 1.89 7.09
C GLY A 61 4.67 1.12 5.86
N THR A 62 3.64 1.67 5.22
CA THR A 62 3.04 1.16 3.99
C THR A 62 2.76 2.34 3.06
N TRP A 63 3.27 2.27 1.83
CA TRP A 63 3.18 3.34 0.83
C TRP A 63 2.58 2.83 -0.47
N ALA A 64 1.58 3.54 -1.00
CA ALA A 64 0.97 3.21 -2.28
C ALA A 64 1.81 3.76 -3.45
N PHE A 65 2.03 2.95 -4.49
CA PHE A 65 2.60 3.42 -5.76
C PHE A 65 1.54 4.15 -6.59
N VAL A 66 1.30 5.40 -6.24
CA VAL A 66 0.31 6.26 -6.91
C VAL A 66 0.90 7.62 -7.27
N GLN A 67 0.37 8.20 -8.34
CA GLN A 67 0.65 9.56 -8.75
C GLN A 67 -0.67 10.32 -8.89
N GLU A 68 -0.71 11.53 -8.37
CA GLU A 68 -1.81 12.44 -8.60
C GLU A 68 -1.71 13.05 -10.00
N THR A 69 -2.75 12.86 -10.81
CA THR A 69 -2.82 13.33 -12.19
C THR A 69 -4.16 14.01 -12.43
N ARG A 70 -4.18 15.05 -13.26
CA ARG A 70 -5.44 15.69 -13.65
C ARG A 70 -6.13 14.89 -14.75
N ALA A 71 -7.44 14.70 -14.60
CA ALA A 71 -8.29 14.12 -15.64
C ALA A 71 -8.17 14.93 -16.94
N GLN A 72 -7.77 14.28 -18.02
CA GLN A 72 -7.52 14.94 -19.31
C GLN A 72 -8.80 15.17 -20.13
N LYS A 73 -9.83 14.37 -19.89
CA LYS A 73 -11.10 14.37 -20.62
C LYS A 73 -12.26 14.33 -19.65
N ASN A 74 -13.38 14.94 -20.04
CA ASN A 74 -14.66 14.72 -19.39
C ASN A 74 -15.07 13.26 -19.61
N SER A 75 -15.74 12.69 -18.63
CA SER A 75 -16.45 11.42 -18.76
C SER A 75 -17.72 11.48 -17.92
N LYS A 76 -18.62 10.51 -18.09
CA LYS A 76 -19.87 10.43 -17.33
C LYS A 76 -19.69 10.56 -15.81
N ASN A 77 -18.54 10.11 -15.29
CA ASN A 77 -18.28 10.03 -13.85
C ASN A 77 -17.29 11.10 -13.34
N ARG A 78 -16.77 11.98 -14.20
CA ARG A 78 -15.75 12.98 -13.81
C ARG A 78 -15.55 14.06 -14.87
N ASP A 79 -15.34 15.28 -14.41
CA ASP A 79 -14.98 16.40 -15.27
C ASP A 79 -13.48 16.44 -15.56
N LYS A 80 -13.10 17.12 -16.64
CA LYS A 80 -11.72 17.44 -16.97
C LYS A 80 -11.14 18.32 -15.87
N GLY A 81 -9.93 18.00 -15.43
CA GLY A 81 -9.23 18.74 -14.39
C GLY A 81 -9.38 18.17 -12.98
N THR A 82 -10.33 17.26 -12.73
CA THR A 82 -10.44 16.56 -11.45
C THR A 82 -9.13 15.82 -11.14
N LEU A 83 -8.62 15.98 -9.92
CA LEU A 83 -7.43 15.29 -9.44
C LEU A 83 -7.74 13.81 -9.23
N GLU A 84 -6.89 12.94 -9.79
CA GLU A 84 -7.02 11.50 -9.70
C GLU A 84 -5.72 10.85 -9.29
N LEU A 85 -5.80 9.95 -8.32
CA LEU A 85 -4.70 9.05 -8.00
C LEU A 85 -4.70 7.89 -9.00
N LYS A 86 -3.62 7.77 -9.76
CA LYS A 86 -3.41 6.65 -10.69
C LYS A 86 -2.28 5.76 -10.20
N PRO A 87 -2.44 4.44 -10.31
CA PRO A 87 -1.35 3.52 -10.01
C PRO A 87 -0.20 3.76 -10.96
N VAL A 88 1.02 3.79 -10.43
CA VAL A 88 2.25 3.97 -11.19
C VAL A 88 2.83 2.60 -11.50
N LYS A 89 3.41 2.44 -12.70
CA LYS A 89 4.20 1.25 -13.01
C LYS A 89 5.47 1.29 -12.18
N VAL A 90 5.66 0.27 -11.35
CA VAL A 90 6.85 0.15 -10.51
C VAL A 90 8.05 -0.23 -11.39
N THR A 91 8.99 0.70 -11.50
CA THR A 91 10.30 0.51 -12.15
C THR A 91 11.40 0.59 -11.10
N ARG A 92 12.62 0.18 -11.45
CA ARG A 92 13.78 0.31 -10.56
C ARG A 92 13.97 1.72 -10.02
N ASP A 93 13.73 2.75 -10.84
CA ASP A 93 13.91 4.14 -10.42
C ASP A 93 12.82 4.58 -9.44
N VAL A 94 11.55 4.20 -9.68
CA VAL A 94 10.44 4.44 -8.75
C VAL A 94 10.67 3.72 -7.43
N MET A 95 11.16 2.47 -7.46
CA MET A 95 11.52 1.72 -6.25
C MET A 95 12.61 2.42 -5.46
N ARG A 96 13.70 2.82 -6.13
CA ARG A 96 14.80 3.55 -5.50
C ARG A 96 14.31 4.86 -4.88
N GLU A 97 13.45 5.59 -5.57
CA GLU A 97 12.86 6.83 -5.06
C GLU A 97 12.06 6.58 -3.77
N TYR A 98 11.19 5.57 -3.76
CA TYR A 98 10.40 5.21 -2.57
C TYR A 98 11.30 4.77 -1.41
N LEU A 99 12.36 4.02 -1.68
CA LEU A 99 13.35 3.65 -0.66
C LEU A 99 14.00 4.88 -0.02
N CYS A 100 14.56 5.77 -0.85
CA CYS A 100 15.28 6.95 -0.39
C CYS A 100 14.38 7.97 0.30
N GLN A 101 13.19 8.21 -0.24
CA GLN A 101 12.33 9.31 0.21
C GLN A 101 11.28 8.88 1.24
N LYS A 102 10.95 7.59 1.33
CA LYS A 102 9.87 7.08 2.20
C LYS A 102 10.40 6.06 3.21
N VAL A 103 10.98 4.96 2.73
CA VAL A 103 11.34 3.83 3.59
C VAL A 103 12.47 4.19 4.56
N ILE A 104 13.59 4.70 4.05
CA ILE A 104 14.77 5.03 4.88
C ILE A 104 14.43 6.10 5.94
N PRO A 105 13.74 7.21 5.59
CA PRO A 105 13.31 8.18 6.58
C PRO A 105 12.39 7.58 7.65
N ALA A 106 11.42 6.75 7.25
CA ALA A 106 10.52 6.11 8.21
C ALA A 106 11.24 5.11 9.12
N ILE A 107 12.26 4.40 8.61
CA ILE A 107 13.15 3.60 9.46
C ILE A 107 13.82 4.52 10.47
N GLN A 108 14.48 5.61 10.04
CA GLN A 108 15.19 6.52 10.95
C GLN A 108 14.28 7.12 12.04
N GLU A 109 13.02 7.43 11.70
CA GLU A 109 12.05 7.97 12.65
C GLU A 109 11.55 6.92 13.66
N ARG A 110 11.32 5.68 13.21
CA ARG A 110 10.65 4.64 14.01
C ARG A 110 11.63 3.68 14.69
N TRP A 111 12.89 3.64 14.27
CA TRP A 111 13.83 2.64 14.77
C TRP A 111 14.13 2.85 16.26
N PRO A 112 14.23 1.76 17.05
CA PRO A 112 14.56 1.89 18.47
C PRO A 112 15.89 2.60 18.71
N ALA A 113 15.90 3.55 19.66
CA ALA A 113 17.09 4.31 20.03
C ALA A 113 18.22 3.44 20.61
N GLU A 114 17.89 2.25 21.13
CA GLU A 114 18.84 1.26 21.62
C GLU A 114 19.84 0.78 20.54
N ASP A 115 19.49 0.92 19.26
CA ASP A 115 20.33 0.53 18.13
C ASP A 115 21.07 1.69 17.47
N VAL A 116 21.13 2.87 18.10
CA VAL A 116 21.91 4.00 17.56
C VAL A 116 23.35 3.57 17.33
N GLY A 117 23.86 3.84 16.12
CA GLY A 117 25.20 3.45 15.68
C GLY A 117 25.33 2.01 15.17
N ARG A 118 24.25 1.20 15.21
CA ARG A 118 24.24 -0.14 14.61
C ARG A 118 23.80 -0.10 13.15
N THR A 119 24.35 -1.02 12.36
CA THR A 119 23.96 -1.21 10.96
C THR A 119 22.57 -1.84 10.88
N ILE A 120 21.68 -1.22 10.10
CA ILE A 120 20.36 -1.75 9.79
C ILE A 120 20.42 -2.44 8.42
N TYR A 121 20.05 -3.72 8.38
CA TYR A 121 19.97 -4.48 7.13
C TYR A 121 18.55 -4.43 6.58
N ILE A 122 18.41 -3.98 5.33
CA ILE A 122 17.14 -3.99 4.60
C ILE A 122 17.15 -5.20 3.68
N GLN A 123 16.22 -6.13 3.90
CA GLN A 123 16.02 -7.28 3.04
C GLN A 123 14.95 -6.99 1.98
N GLN A 124 15.22 -7.43 0.75
CA GLN A 124 14.32 -7.43 -0.41
C GLN A 124 14.43 -8.80 -1.11
N ASP A 125 13.46 -9.11 -1.97
CA ASP A 125 13.59 -10.22 -2.91
C ASP A 125 14.46 -9.81 -4.12
N ASN A 126 14.69 -10.75 -5.05
CA ASN A 126 15.49 -10.52 -6.25
C ASN A 126 14.61 -10.19 -7.48
N ALA A 127 13.42 -9.63 -7.27
CA ALA A 127 12.44 -9.38 -8.33
C ALA A 127 12.90 -8.35 -9.37
#